data_AF-A0AAU4MJ59-F1
#
_entry.id   AF-A0AAU4MJ59-F1
#
_cell.length_a   1.000
_cell.length_b   1.000
_cell.length_c   1.000
_cell.angle_alpha   90.00
_cell.angle_beta   90.00
_cell.angle_gamma   90.00
#
_symmetry.space_group_name_H-M   'P 1'
#
loop_
_entity.id
_entity.type
_entity.pdbx_description
1 polymer ?
#
loop_
_entity_poly.entity_id
_entity_poly.type
_entity_poly.pdbx_seq_one_letter_code
_entity_poly.pdbx_strand_id
1 'polypeptide(L)'
;MGQGPLTNPRYTGHQVWAKQRKDEVLFDTEDVALGHMSVMRWNPSDKWIYSSEPVHEAIIDKETFEQAQAVLASRGCGPKKQTGYRTTNHYAFKSALCCGLCNRKMQGQQIHGEPYYRCRFPDDYALADHVQHRRNVYVREADLVGPLDGLDRPGLRSRPP
;
A
#
# COMPACT_ATOMS: atom_id res chain seq x y z
N MET A 1 -0.33 -4.33 12.17
CA MET A 1 0.36 -4.79 10.95
C MET A 1 0.55 -6.29 11.09
N GLY A 2 0.06 -7.10 10.16
CA GLY A 2 0.24 -8.55 10.24
C GLY A 2 1.72 -8.87 10.09
N GLN A 3 2.30 -9.60 11.05
CA GLN A 3 3.69 -10.01 10.98
C GLN A 3 3.79 -11.13 9.94
N GLY A 4 4.14 -10.77 8.71
CA GLY A 4 4.53 -11.75 7.70
C GLY A 4 5.93 -12.29 8.00
N PRO A 5 6.32 -13.43 7.39
CA PRO A 5 7.66 -14.00 7.57
C PRO A 5 8.77 -12.98 7.26
N LEU A 6 8.56 -12.11 6.26
CA LEU A 6 9.52 -11.08 5.86
C LEU A 6 9.72 -9.95 6.89
N THR A 7 8.89 -9.85 7.93
CA THR A 7 8.99 -8.79 8.96
C THR A 7 9.65 -9.29 10.24
N ASN A 8 10.02 -10.57 10.34
CA ASN A 8 10.61 -11.12 11.56
C ASN A 8 12.14 -10.97 11.57
N PRO A 9 12.71 -10.07 12.40
CA PRO A 9 14.16 -9.85 12.45
C PRO A 9 14.94 -11.03 13.03
N ARG A 10 14.28 -12.00 13.69
CA ARG A 10 14.94 -13.18 14.26
C ARG A 10 15.63 -14.04 13.20
N TYR A 11 15.22 -13.93 11.93
CA TYR A 11 15.86 -14.69 10.86
C TYR A 11 17.32 -14.29 10.59
N THR A 12 17.77 -13.15 11.13
CA THR A 12 19.17 -12.70 11.08
C THR A 12 20.09 -13.37 12.12
N GLY A 13 19.62 -14.38 12.86
CA GLY A 13 20.41 -15.07 13.89
C GLY A 13 20.38 -14.40 15.27
N HIS A 14 19.81 -13.19 15.38
CA HIS A 14 19.77 -12.41 16.61
C HIS A 14 18.41 -12.54 17.31
N GLN A 15 18.45 -12.64 18.64
CA GLN A 15 17.23 -12.48 19.44
C GLN A 15 16.85 -11.00 19.52
N VAL A 16 15.54 -10.73 19.50
CA VAL A 16 14.98 -9.37 19.52
C VAL A 16 13.87 -9.27 20.53
N TRP A 17 13.99 -8.33 21.46
CA TRP A 17 13.00 -8.04 22.50
C TRP A 17 12.62 -6.54 22.52
N ALA A 18 11.79 -6.15 23.49
CA ALA A 18 11.27 -4.79 23.64
C ALA A 18 10.50 -4.24 22.43
N LYS A 19 9.87 -5.13 21.63
CA LYS A 19 9.10 -4.72 20.45
C LYS A 19 7.80 -3.99 20.80
N GLN A 20 7.27 -4.22 21.99
CA GLN A 20 6.09 -3.54 22.52
C GLN A 20 6.42 -2.98 23.90
N ARG A 21 5.75 -1.89 24.26
CA ARG A 21 5.74 -1.34 25.61
C ARG A 21 4.30 -1.15 26.09
N LYS A 22 4.12 -1.23 27.40
CA LYS A 22 2.87 -0.88 28.08
C LYS A 22 2.93 0.61 28.40
N ASP A 23 2.02 1.38 27.84
CA ASP A 23 1.82 2.79 28.19
C ASP A 23 0.54 2.90 29.04
N GLU A 24 0.61 3.59 30.17
CA GLU A 24 -0.55 3.91 31.00
C GLU A 24 -1.02 5.31 30.62
N VAL A 25 -2.24 5.41 30.10
CA VAL A 25 -2.82 6.65 29.59
C VAL A 25 -4.08 6.95 30.39
N LEU A 26 -4.33 8.22 30.73
CA LEU A 26 -5.60 8.60 31.35
C LEU A 26 -6.76 8.16 30.46
N PHE A 27 -7.82 7.66 31.09
CA PHE A 27 -9.03 7.31 30.36
C PHE A 27 -9.66 8.56 29.74
N ASP A 28 -9.74 9.63 30.53
CA ASP A 28 -10.19 10.95 30.12
C ASP A 28 -9.21 11.98 30.68
N THR A 29 -8.80 12.96 29.87
CA THR A 29 -7.88 14.02 30.30
C THR A 29 -8.61 15.10 31.11
N GLU A 30 -9.93 15.24 30.90
CA GLU A 30 -10.78 16.20 31.62
C GLU A 30 -11.31 15.66 32.95
N ASP A 31 -11.30 14.32 33.16
CA ASP A 31 -11.67 13.66 34.42
C ASP A 31 -10.63 12.61 34.87
N VAL A 32 -9.67 13.07 35.68
CA VAL A 32 -8.56 12.25 36.21
C VAL A 32 -9.06 11.17 37.20
N ALA A 33 -10.23 11.35 37.81
CA ALA A 33 -10.76 10.41 38.80
C ALA A 33 -11.27 9.11 38.15
N LEU A 34 -11.51 9.11 36.83
CA LEU A 34 -11.89 7.93 36.06
C LEU A 34 -10.75 6.91 35.91
N GLY A 35 -9.50 7.31 36.20
CA GLY A 35 -8.34 6.44 36.26
C GLY A 35 -7.57 6.26 34.94
N HIS A 36 -6.75 5.20 34.89
CA HIS A 36 -5.84 4.92 33.78
C HIS A 36 -6.26 3.67 33.00
N MET A 37 -6.05 3.70 31.68
CA MET A 37 -6.07 2.51 30.82
C MET A 37 -4.66 2.09 30.43
N SER A 38 -4.41 0.78 30.47
CA SER A 38 -3.18 0.20 29.94
C SER A 38 -3.31 -0.06 28.43
N VAL A 39 -2.52 0.64 27.63
CA VAL A 39 -2.47 0.46 26.18
C VAL A 39 -1.13 -0.14 25.77
N MET A 40 -1.16 -1.25 25.05
CA MET A 40 0.04 -1.84 24.45
C MET A 40 0.37 -1.10 23.16
N ARG A 41 1.55 -0.48 23.09
CA ARG A 41 2.05 0.23 21.90
C ARG A 41 3.26 -0.49 21.31
N TRP A 42 3.30 -0.58 19.99
CA TRP A 42 4.48 -1.07 19.28
C TRP A 42 5.58 -0.02 19.32
N ASN A 43 6.77 -0.44 19.70
CA ASN A 43 7.96 0.40 19.61
C ASN A 43 8.43 0.47 18.15
N PRO A 44 8.95 1.62 17.71
CA PRO A 44 9.64 1.71 16.43
C PRO A 44 10.88 0.81 16.44
N SER A 45 11.30 0.36 15.25
CA SER A 45 12.31 -0.70 15.10
C SER A 45 13.71 -0.31 15.58
N ASP A 46 14.01 1.00 15.64
CA ASP A 46 15.21 1.59 16.23
C ASP A 46 15.30 1.39 17.75
N LYS A 47 14.16 1.23 18.42
CA LYS A 47 14.08 0.96 19.88
C LYS A 47 14.05 -0.52 20.22
N TRP A 48 14.12 -1.40 19.22
CA TRP A 48 14.18 -2.83 19.48
C TRP A 48 15.58 -3.20 19.95
N ILE A 49 15.65 -4.05 20.96
CA ILE A 49 16.92 -4.45 21.54
C ILE A 49 17.30 -5.80 20.94
N TYR A 50 18.50 -5.86 20.38
CA TYR A 50 19.09 -7.04 19.75
C TYR A 50 20.12 -7.66 20.69
N SER A 51 20.26 -8.99 20.62
CA SER A 51 21.40 -9.69 21.22
C SER A 51 22.73 -9.13 20.68
N SER A 52 23.78 -9.07 21.50
CA SER A 52 25.11 -8.67 21.07
C SER A 52 25.76 -9.71 20.16
N GLU A 53 25.50 -10.99 20.43
CA GLU A 53 26.01 -12.12 19.67
C GLU A 53 24.87 -12.87 18.98
N PRO A 54 25.12 -13.49 17.80
CA PRO A 54 24.15 -14.35 17.15
C PRO A 54 23.90 -15.59 18.02
N VAL A 55 22.63 -15.86 18.30
CA VAL A 55 22.21 -16.96 19.19
C VAL A 55 21.91 -18.24 18.42
N HIS A 56 21.64 -18.13 17.11
CA HIS A 56 21.42 -19.26 16.23
C HIS A 56 21.92 -18.98 14.82
N GLU A 57 22.03 -20.03 14.01
CA GLU A 57 22.36 -19.92 12.60
C GLU A 57 21.36 -19.00 11.89
N ALA A 58 21.89 -18.01 11.16
CA ALA A 58 21.09 -17.05 10.44
C ALA A 58 20.47 -17.72 9.21
N ILE A 59 19.14 -17.64 9.07
CA ILE A 59 18.43 -18.15 7.89
C ILE A 59 18.63 -17.19 6.72
N ILE A 60 18.75 -15.90 7.01
CA ILE A 60 19.07 -14.83 6.07
C ILE A 60 20.12 -13.91 6.70
N ASP A 61 20.98 -13.33 5.88
CA ASP A 61 21.91 -12.30 6.32
C ASP A 61 21.18 -10.98 6.65
N LYS A 62 21.85 -10.12 7.43
CA LYS A 62 21.29 -8.85 7.89
C LYS A 62 21.05 -7.88 6.74
N GLU A 63 21.92 -7.87 5.74
CA GLU A 63 21.83 -6.95 4.59
C GLU A 63 20.59 -7.26 3.75
N THR A 64 20.38 -8.53 3.40
CA THR A 64 19.18 -9.01 2.70
C THR A 64 17.91 -8.69 3.48
N PHE A 65 17.93 -8.80 4.81
CA PHE A 65 16.79 -8.40 5.64
C PHE A 65 16.49 -6.90 5.55
N GLU A 66 17.53 -6.05 5.63
CA GLU A 66 17.39 -4.59 5.52
C GLU A 66 16.90 -4.17 4.12
N GLN A 67 17.44 -4.78 3.06
CA GLN A 67 16.95 -4.57 1.69
C GLN A 67 15.47 -4.96 1.54
N ALA A 68 15.07 -6.09 2.12
CA ALA A 68 13.67 -6.51 2.11
C ALA A 68 12.77 -5.52 2.88
N GLN A 69 13.22 -4.99 4.02
CA GLN A 69 12.49 -3.93 4.75
C GLN A 69 12.37 -2.66 3.92
N ALA A 70 13.43 -2.24 3.22
CA ALA A 70 13.39 -1.06 2.34
C ALA A 70 12.37 -1.22 1.21
N VAL A 71 12.33 -2.41 0.58
CA VAL A 71 11.31 -2.73 -0.43
C VAL A 71 9.90 -2.73 0.18
N LEU A 72 9.69 -3.29 1.37
CA LEU A 72 8.40 -3.26 2.05
C LEU A 72 7.96 -1.83 2.43
N ALA A 73 8.89 -0.99 2.88
CA ALA A 73 8.64 0.40 3.21
C ALA A 73 8.25 1.22 1.96
N SER A 74 8.95 0.98 0.83
CA SER A 74 8.61 1.62 -0.47
C SER A 74 7.23 1.25 -0.98
N ARG A 75 6.68 0.10 -0.55
CA ARG A 75 5.33 -0.38 -0.90
C ARG A 75 4.23 0.21 0.00
N GLY A 76 4.57 1.09 0.95
CA GLY A 76 3.65 1.63 1.96
C GLY A 76 2.59 2.63 1.45
N CYS A 77 1.38 2.54 2.00
CA CYS A 77 0.17 3.37 1.78
C CYS A 77 -0.68 3.11 0.52
N GLY A 78 -0.72 1.88 0.01
CA GLY A 78 -1.91 1.39 -0.70
C GLY A 78 -2.97 0.90 0.29
N PRO A 79 -4.29 1.06 0.03
CA PRO A 79 -5.31 0.42 0.85
C PRO A 79 -4.99 -1.07 0.99
N LYS A 80 -5.11 -1.61 2.20
CA LYS A 80 -4.88 -3.04 2.49
C LYS A 80 -5.51 -3.83 1.35
N LYS A 81 -4.71 -4.65 0.64
CA LYS A 81 -5.26 -5.66 -0.25
C LYS A 81 -6.20 -6.50 0.63
N GLN A 82 -7.51 -6.25 0.51
CA GLN A 82 -8.51 -7.25 0.80
C GLN A 82 -7.98 -8.51 0.11
N THR A 83 -7.85 -9.60 0.86
CA THR A 83 -7.48 -10.91 0.34
C THR A 83 -8.59 -11.31 -0.63
N GLY A 84 -8.53 -10.74 -1.83
CA GLY A 84 -9.45 -11.04 -2.89
C GLY A 84 -9.12 -12.42 -3.37
N TYR A 85 -10.14 -13.27 -3.41
CA TYR A 85 -10.21 -14.38 -4.33
C TYR A 85 -9.49 -14.01 -5.63
N ARG A 86 -8.62 -14.89 -6.16
CA ARG A 86 -7.92 -14.67 -7.44
C ARG A 86 -8.96 -14.20 -8.45
N THR A 87 -8.93 -12.93 -8.79
CA THR A 87 -9.91 -12.37 -9.73
C THR A 87 -9.59 -13.02 -11.07
N THR A 88 -10.54 -13.76 -11.63
CA THR A 88 -10.41 -14.42 -12.95
C THR A 88 -9.96 -13.43 -14.03
N ASN A 89 -10.36 -12.16 -13.87
CA ASN A 89 -10.04 -11.09 -14.80
C ASN A 89 -8.76 -10.35 -14.37
N HIS A 90 -7.77 -10.37 -15.25
CA HIS A 90 -6.51 -9.64 -15.12
C HIS A 90 -6.70 -8.24 -15.71
N TYR A 91 -6.21 -7.22 -15.01
CA TYR A 91 -6.24 -5.82 -15.45
C TYR A 91 -4.81 -5.30 -15.40
N ALA A 92 -4.22 -4.98 -16.55
CA ALA A 92 -2.80 -4.65 -16.69
C ALA A 92 -2.41 -3.41 -15.86
N PHE A 93 -3.27 -2.40 -15.83
CA PHE A 93 -3.08 -1.14 -15.13
C PHE A 93 -3.80 -1.07 -13.78
N LYS A 94 -4.07 -2.22 -13.16
CA LYS A 94 -4.65 -2.28 -11.81
C LYS A 94 -3.84 -1.41 -10.86
N SER A 95 -4.51 -0.47 -10.19
CA SER A 95 -3.92 0.47 -9.22
C SER A 95 -2.89 1.47 -9.75
N ALA A 96 -2.64 1.50 -11.07
CA ALA A 96 -1.77 2.47 -11.73
C ALA A 96 -2.55 3.64 -12.37
N LEU A 97 -3.78 3.41 -12.83
CA LEU A 97 -4.61 4.47 -13.44
C LEU A 97 -5.32 5.32 -12.39
N CYS A 98 -5.11 6.63 -12.48
CA CYS A 98 -5.84 7.66 -11.76
C CYS A 98 -6.65 8.51 -12.74
N CYS A 99 -7.83 8.95 -12.32
CA CYS A 99 -8.63 9.87 -13.12
C CYS A 99 -8.01 11.27 -13.11
N GLY A 100 -7.77 11.88 -14.29
CA GLY A 100 -7.23 13.24 -14.38
C GLY A 100 -8.15 14.35 -13.81
N LEU A 101 -9.43 14.06 -13.57
CA LEU A 101 -10.39 15.03 -13.03
C LEU A 101 -10.44 15.02 -11.50
N CYS A 102 -10.46 13.85 -10.84
CA CYS A 102 -10.57 13.74 -9.38
C CYS A 102 -9.34 13.10 -8.70
N ASN A 103 -8.32 12.74 -9.48
CA ASN A 103 -7.10 12.06 -9.04
C ASN A 103 -7.30 10.73 -8.28
N ARG A 104 -8.52 10.17 -8.30
CA ARG A 104 -8.84 8.89 -7.66
C ARG A 104 -8.41 7.72 -8.55
N LYS A 105 -7.98 6.63 -7.92
CA LYS A 105 -7.66 5.37 -8.61
C LYS A 105 -8.91 4.80 -9.29
N MET A 106 -8.77 4.44 -10.56
CA MET A 106 -9.85 3.84 -11.35
C MET A 106 -10.06 2.36 -10.96
N GLN A 107 -11.31 1.90 -11.06
CA GLN A 107 -11.69 0.51 -10.80
C GLN A 107 -11.77 -0.28 -12.11
N GLY A 108 -11.28 -1.51 -12.14
CA GLY A 108 -11.45 -2.40 -13.29
C GLY A 108 -12.88 -2.94 -13.41
N GLN A 109 -13.43 -2.97 -14.61
CA GLN A 109 -14.70 -3.57 -14.97
C GLN A 109 -14.57 -4.32 -16.30
N GLN A 110 -15.11 -5.53 -16.39
CA GLN A 110 -15.26 -6.24 -17.66
C GLN A 110 -16.58 -5.79 -18.32
N ILE A 111 -16.52 -5.41 -19.59
CA ILE A 111 -17.68 -5.08 -20.41
C ILE A 111 -17.54 -5.88 -21.71
N HIS A 112 -18.52 -6.74 -22.00
CA HIS A 112 -18.51 -7.61 -23.20
C HIS A 112 -17.23 -8.45 -23.39
N GLY A 113 -16.58 -8.87 -22.30
CA GLY A 113 -15.34 -9.66 -22.34
C GLY A 113 -14.07 -8.84 -22.52
N GLU A 114 -14.17 -7.51 -22.53
CA GLU A 114 -13.02 -6.61 -22.62
C GLU A 114 -12.78 -5.87 -21.28
N PRO A 115 -11.50 -5.67 -20.89
CA PRO A 115 -11.16 -4.90 -19.70
C PRO A 115 -11.32 -3.39 -19.91
N TYR A 116 -12.12 -2.76 -19.05
CA TYR A 116 -12.28 -1.31 -18.93
C TYR A 116 -11.89 -0.83 -17.53
N TYR A 117 -11.49 0.43 -17.45
CA TYR A 117 -11.27 1.17 -16.21
C TYR A 117 -12.37 2.20 -16.05
N ARG A 118 -13.03 2.21 -14.90
CA ARG A 118 -14.09 3.16 -14.57
C ARG A 118 -13.70 4.03 -13.39
N CYS A 119 -13.94 5.32 -13.51
CA CYS A 119 -14.01 6.23 -12.37
C CYS A 119 -15.47 6.57 -12.12
N ARG A 120 -16.02 6.13 -10.97
CA ARG A 120 -17.36 6.50 -10.51
C ARG A 120 -17.24 7.57 -9.44
N PHE A 121 -17.82 8.72 -9.70
CA PHE A 121 -17.88 9.83 -8.76
C PHE A 121 -19.34 10.08 -8.39
N PRO A 122 -19.80 9.63 -7.20
CA PRO A 122 -21.17 9.89 -6.75
C PRO A 122 -21.40 11.40 -6.56
N ASP A 123 -22.61 11.85 -6.89
CA ASP A 123 -22.98 13.28 -6.82
C ASP A 123 -22.86 13.84 -5.40
N ASP A 124 -23.03 13.00 -4.36
CA ASP A 124 -22.85 13.39 -2.94
C ASP A 124 -21.43 13.89 -2.62
N TYR A 125 -20.41 13.47 -3.38
CA TYR A 125 -19.04 13.95 -3.23
C TYR A 125 -18.75 15.26 -4.00
N ALA A 126 -19.56 15.61 -5.00
CA ALA A 126 -19.36 16.83 -5.79
C ALA A 126 -19.66 18.11 -5.00
N LEU A 127 -20.46 18.01 -3.93
CA LEU A 127 -20.78 19.10 -3.03
C LEU A 127 -19.61 19.49 -2.11
N ALA A 128 -18.68 18.58 -1.83
CA ALA A 128 -17.58 18.80 -0.87
C ALA A 128 -16.29 19.34 -1.51
N ASP A 129 -16.03 19.03 -2.80
CA ASP A 129 -14.69 19.17 -3.39
C ASP A 129 -14.66 20.05 -4.66
N HIS A 130 -15.80 20.61 -5.10
CA HIS A 130 -15.92 21.47 -6.30
C HIS A 130 -15.30 20.91 -7.60
N VAL A 131 -15.08 19.60 -7.69
CA VAL A 131 -14.53 18.96 -8.89
C VAL A 131 -15.65 18.69 -9.89
N GLN A 132 -15.55 19.27 -11.09
CA GLN A 132 -16.43 18.93 -12.21
C GLN A 132 -16.07 17.55 -12.78
N HIS A 133 -16.59 16.50 -12.16
CA HIS A 133 -16.41 15.12 -12.59
C HIS A 133 -17.72 14.55 -13.12
N ARG A 134 -17.74 14.06 -14.38
CA ARG A 134 -18.91 13.31 -14.90
C ARG A 134 -19.14 12.05 -14.07
N ARG A 135 -20.39 11.71 -13.75
CA ARG A 135 -20.74 10.59 -12.85
C ARG A 135 -19.95 9.30 -13.10
N ASN A 136 -19.75 8.94 -14.37
CA ASN A 136 -18.90 7.83 -14.78
C ASN A 136 -17.95 8.26 -15.92
N VAL A 137 -16.67 7.94 -15.77
CA VAL A 137 -15.65 8.02 -16.82
C VAL A 137 -15.15 6.62 -17.10
N TYR A 138 -15.15 6.20 -18.36
CA TYR A 138 -14.68 4.88 -18.79
C TYR A 138 -13.48 5.03 -19.72
N VAL A 139 -12.50 4.15 -19.55
CA VAL A 139 -11.33 4.05 -20.43
C VAL A 139 -11.10 2.58 -20.73
N ARG A 140 -10.93 2.23 -22.01
CA ARG A 140 -10.66 0.85 -22.44
C ARG A 140 -9.19 0.53 -22.23
N GLU A 141 -8.87 -0.67 -21.77
CA GLU A 141 -7.47 -1.08 -21.57
C GLU A 141 -6.68 -1.09 -22.88
N ALA A 142 -7.28 -1.60 -23.96
CA ALA A 142 -6.63 -1.71 -25.27
C ALA A 142 -6.14 -0.37 -25.83
N ASP A 143 -6.86 0.73 -25.54
CA ASP A 143 -6.50 2.07 -26.02
C ASP A 143 -5.30 2.65 -25.25
N LEU A 144 -4.99 2.10 -24.06
CA LEU A 144 -3.87 2.52 -23.22
C LEU A 144 -2.61 1.70 -23.49
N VAL A 145 -2.75 0.40 -23.79
CA VAL A 145 -1.61 -0.51 -24.02
C VAL A 145 -0.71 0.00 -25.14
N GLY A 146 -1.27 0.31 -26.31
CA GLY A 146 -0.48 0.76 -27.47
C GLY A 146 0.38 2.00 -27.20
N PRO A 147 -0.19 3.13 -26.73
CA PRO A 147 0.58 4.32 -26.41
C PRO A 147 1.62 4.11 -25.30
N LEU A 148 1.32 3.31 -24.28
CA LEU A 148 2.23 3.09 -23.14
C LEU A 148 3.40 2.17 -23.51
N ASP A 149 3.17 1.10 -24.28
CA ASP A 149 4.23 0.25 -24.80
C ASP A 149 5.14 1.01 -25.78
N GLY A 150 4.58 1.98 -26.51
CA GLY A 150 5.33 2.88 -27.38
C GLY A 150 6.21 3.90 -26.64
N LEU A 151 5.87 4.25 -25.39
CA LEU A 151 6.63 5.20 -24.58
C LEU A 151 7.89 4.57 -23.95
N ASP A 152 7.91 3.25 -23.76
CA ASP A 152 9.08 2.52 -23.24
C ASP A 152 10.15 2.25 -24.32
N ARG A 153 9.87 2.59 -25.59
CA ARG A 153 10.87 2.61 -26.67
C ARG A 153 11.39 4.04 -26.89
N PRO A 154 12.57 4.41 -26.36
CA PRO A 154 13.20 5.68 -26.73
C PRO A 154 13.63 5.60 -28.20
N GLY A 155 12.80 6.02 -29.16
CA GLY A 155 13.26 6.05 -30.55
C GLY A 155 12.32 6.37 -31.69
N LEU A 156 10.99 6.45 -31.56
CA LEU A 156 10.13 6.72 -32.72
C LEU A 156 9.06 7.79 -32.45
N ARG A 157 9.47 9.06 -32.43
CA ARG A 157 8.55 10.15 -32.76
C ARG A 157 8.53 10.30 -34.29
N SER A 158 7.64 9.59 -34.97
CA SER A 158 7.23 10.01 -36.31
C SER A 158 6.24 11.17 -36.18
N ARG A 159 6.59 12.26 -36.86
CA ARG A 159 5.88 13.54 -36.93
C ARG A 159 4.61 13.39 -37.79
N PRO A 160 3.47 14.01 -37.46
CA PRO A 160 2.28 13.97 -38.31
C PRO A 160 2.42 14.94 -39.51
N PRO A 161 1.62 14.76 -40.58
CA PRO A 161 1.76 15.47 -41.85
C PRO A 161 1.58 16.99 -41.75
#